data_AF-A0A7X3ZJ98-F1
#
_entry.id   AF-A0A7X3ZJ98-F1
#
_cell.length_a   1.000
_cell.length_b   1.000
_cell.length_c   1.000
_cell.angle_alpha   90.00
_cell.angle_beta   90.00
_cell.angle_gamma   90.00
#
_symmetry.space_group_name_H-M   'P 1'
#
loop_
_entity.id
_entity.type
_entity.pdbx_description
1 polymer ?
#
loop_
_entity_poly.entity_id
_entity_poly.type
_entity_poly.pdbx_seq_one_letter_code
_entity_poly.pdbx_strand_id
1 'polypeptide(L)' 'FCLPGSRNAVATGWDKLIEAQLDTRTRPCNLAELRPRLRET' A
#
# COMPACT_ATOMS: atom_id res chain seq x y z
N PHE A 1 3.71 -6.55 -0.99
CA PHE A 1 5.01 -5.89 -0.72
C PHE A 1 5.91 -6.90 -0.04
N CYS A 2 7.12 -7.13 -0.56
CA CYS A 2 8.14 -7.95 0.12
C CYS A 2 9.05 -7.01 0.92
N LEU A 3 9.12 -7.19 2.23
CA LEU A 3 9.86 -6.29 3.14
C LEU A 3 11.00 -7.05 3.83
N PRO A 4 12.05 -6.35 4.31
CA PRO A 4 13.11 -6.96 5.10
C PRO A 4 12.58 -7.49 6.44
N GLY A 5 13.24 -8.52 7.02
CA GLY A 5 12.80 -9.13 8.29
C GLY A 5 12.96 -8.27 9.55
N SER A 6 13.60 -7.10 9.44
CA SER A 6 13.73 -6.15 10.56
C SER A 6 12.40 -5.44 10.83
N ARG A 7 11.96 -5.42 12.10
CA ARG A 7 10.72 -4.73 12.50
C ARG A 7 10.72 -3.25 12.14
N ASN A 8 11.86 -2.58 12.27
CA ASN A 8 11.97 -1.15 11.93
C ASN A 8 11.79 -0.92 10.43
N ALA A 9 12.30 -1.83 9.60
CA ALA A 9 12.11 -1.76 8.14
C ALA A 9 10.65 -2.02 7.76
N VAL A 10 9.99 -2.97 8.43
CA VAL A 10 8.55 -3.25 8.22
C VAL A 10 7.70 -2.03 8.61
N ALA A 11 7.92 -1.46 9.79
CA ALA A 11 7.22 -0.26 10.25
C ALA A 11 7.44 0.91 9.28
N THR A 12 8.69 1.15 8.88
CA THR A 12 9.02 2.20 7.91
C THR A 12 8.30 1.99 6.57
N GLY A 13 8.29 0.76 6.04
CA GLY A 13 7.59 0.43 4.81
C GLY A 13 6.07 0.64 4.92
N TRP A 14 5.49 0.33 6.07
CA TRP A 14 4.08 0.59 6.35
C TRP A 14 3.78 2.10 6.42
N ASP A 15 4.39 2.80 7.37
CA ASP A 15 4.10 4.19 7.73
C ASP A 15 4.45 5.19 6.63
N LYS A 16 5.43 4.87 5.77
CA LYS A 16 5.94 5.81 4.76
C LYS A 16 5.49 5.50 3.34
N LEU A 17 4.86 4.35 3.09
CA LEU A 17 4.51 3.96 1.72
C LEU A 17 3.22 3.16 1.64
N ILE A 18 3.14 2.00 2.29
CA ILE A 18 2.06 1.04 2.04
C ILE A 18 0.72 1.58 2.53
N GLU A 19 0.68 2.25 3.68
CA GLU A 19 -0.56 2.81 4.24
C GLU A 19 -1.20 3.80 3.26
N ALA A 20 -0.43 4.78 2.77
CA ALA A 20 -0.93 5.79 1.83
C ALA A 20 -1.46 5.18 0.52
N GLN A 21 -0.86 4.08 0.05
CA GLN A 21 -1.32 3.40 -1.18
C GLN A 21 -2.59 2.59 -0.98
N LEU A 22 -2.93 2.20 0.25
CA LEU A 22 -4.13 1.42 0.57
C LEU A 22 -5.27 2.27 1.17
N ASP A 23 -5.01 3.52 1.53
CA ASP A 23 -6.03 4.49 1.96
C ASP A 23 -6.71 5.14 0.75
N THR A 24 -8.04 5.00 0.66
CA THR A 24 -8.87 5.58 -0.41
C THR A 24 -8.97 7.11 -0.35
N ARG A 25 -8.55 7.73 0.76
CA ARG A 25 -8.51 9.19 0.92
C ARG A 25 -7.25 9.80 0.32
N THR A 26 -6.22 9.00 0.07
CA THR A 26 -4.97 9.47 -0.53
C THR A 26 -5.19 9.93 -1.97
N ARG A 27 -4.73 11.14 -2.27
CA ARG A 27 -4.85 11.81 -3.57
C ARG A 27 -3.47 12.14 -4.13
N PRO A 28 -3.33 12.27 -5.46
CA PRO A 28 -4.38 12.19 -6.48
C PRO A 28 -4.78 10.76 -6.90
N CYS A 29 -4.08 9.73 -6.42
CA CYS A 29 -4.35 8.33 -6.74
C CYS A 29 -3.81 7.40 -5.65
N ASN A 30 -4.28 6.14 -5.66
CA ASN A 30 -3.82 5.06 -4.77
C ASN A 30 -4.15 3.68 -5.38
N LEU A 31 -3.64 2.60 -4.78
CA LEU A 31 -3.91 1.23 -5.23
C LEU A 31 -5.32 0.75 -4.85
N ALA A 32 -5.92 1.31 -3.80
CA ALA A 32 -7.28 0.95 -3.38
C ALA A 32 -8.32 1.31 -4.46
N GLU A 33 -8.11 2.39 -5.21
CA GLU A 33 -8.92 2.76 -6.37
C GLU A 33 -8.79 1.81 -7.57
N LEU A 34 -7.68 1.06 -7.66
CA LEU A 34 -7.46 0.08 -8.73
C LEU A 34 -8.15 -1.26 -8.47
N ARG A 35 -8.41 -1.62 -7.21
CA ARG A 35 -9.01 -2.91 -6.82
C ARG A 35 -10.29 -3.27 -7.60
N PRO A 36 -11.28 -2.38 -7.77
CA PRO A 36 -12.50 -2.72 -8.53
C PRO A 36 -12.26 -2.99 -10.02
N ARG A 37 -11.12 -2.54 -10.56
CA ARG A 37 -10.76 -2.68 -11.98
C ARG A 37 -10.01 -3.98 -12.27
N LEU A 38 -9.39 -4.58 -11.25
CA LEU A 38 -8.66 -5.84 -11.36
C LEU A 38 -9.66 -7.00 -11.21
N ARG A 39 -10.04 -7.62 -12.33
CA ARG A 39 -11.01 -8.74 -12.41
C ARG A 39 -10.33 -10.10 -12.64
N GLU A 40 -9.09 -10.24 -12.20
CA GLU A 40 -8.34 -11.48 -12.38
C GLU A 40 -8.95 -12.58 -11.49
N THR A 41 -9.37 -13.69 -12.12
CA THR A 41 -9.98 -14.88 -11.50
C THR A 41 -8.98 -16.01 -11.35
#